data_AF-B5VZJ9-F1
#
_entry.id   AF-B5VZJ9-F1
#
_cell.length_a   1.000
_cell.length_b   1.000
_cell.length_c   1.000
_cell.angle_alpha   90.00
_cell.angle_beta   90.00
_cell.angle_gamma   90.00
#
_symmetry.space_group_name_H-M   'P 1'
#
loop_
_entity.id
_entity.type
_entity.pdbx_description
1 polymer ?
#
loop_
_entity_poly.entity_id
_entity_poly.type
_entity_poly.pdbx_seq_one_letter_code
_entity_poly.pdbx_strand_id
1 'polypeptide(L)'
;MVVFLWWSKQQEKSPEAELPSPKFRRFWVACICLSLIFTVTSNPNRTLYFLIPDSIQPWVYVSLDEQWPRSQNMRSLLAQIPPDASVAGTTYLIPHLSSRREVLRFPLYQLINDQDQLVAMDYIIADLWQLQRYQVAFSGDRDALRAIVETTDRLTSTQEYGILHFHNGLLLMRRGVTSNPDAIEAWGEFPQEVIISTRGYKETGSKTPSF
;
A
#
# COMPACT_ATOMS: atom_id res chain seq x y z
N MET A 1 21.12 -36.43 -13.58
CA MET A 1 22.36 -37.00 -14.16
C MET A 1 22.44 -36.92 -15.68
N VAL A 2 21.36 -36.57 -16.41
CA VAL A 2 21.35 -36.54 -17.90
C VAL A 2 21.87 -35.20 -18.48
N VAL A 3 21.66 -34.09 -17.78
CA VAL A 3 22.10 -32.75 -18.24
C VAL A 3 23.62 -32.61 -18.25
N PHE A 4 24.32 -33.16 -17.24
CA PHE A 4 25.78 -33.10 -17.16
C PHE A 4 26.46 -33.93 -18.25
N LEU A 5 25.93 -35.12 -18.57
CA LEU A 5 26.46 -35.95 -19.66
C LEU A 5 26.22 -35.32 -21.03
N TRP A 6 25.04 -34.72 -21.26
CA TRP A 6 24.74 -33.99 -22.49
C TRP A 6 25.67 -32.78 -22.67
N TRP A 7 25.90 -31.99 -21.62
CA TRP A 7 26.80 -30.83 -21.66
C TRP A 7 28.26 -31.22 -21.89
N SER A 8 28.76 -32.29 -21.24
CA SER A 8 30.13 -32.77 -21.44
C SER A 8 30.39 -33.24 -22.88
N LYS A 9 29.41 -33.92 -23.49
CA LYS A 9 29.51 -34.44 -24.86
C LYS A 9 29.39 -33.33 -25.91
N GLN A 10 28.71 -32.23 -25.56
CA GLN A 10 28.62 -31.04 -26.40
C GLN A 10 29.94 -30.24 -26.39
N GLN A 11 30.64 -30.20 -25.26
CA GLN A 11 31.93 -29.52 -25.09
C GLN A 11 33.07 -30.25 -25.84
N GLU A 12 33.00 -31.57 -25.93
CA GLU A 12 33.96 -32.40 -26.66
C GLU A 12 33.82 -32.30 -28.19
N LYS A 13 32.61 -32.03 -28.69
CA LYS A 13 32.32 -31.81 -30.13
C LYS A 13 32.66 -30.40 -30.63
N SER A 14 32.86 -29.45 -29.73
CA SER A 14 33.20 -28.06 -30.05
C SER A 14 34.15 -27.53 -28.96
N PRO A 15 35.47 -27.84 -29.05
CA PRO A 15 36.46 -27.32 -28.09
C PRO A 15 36.56 -25.78 -28.17
N GLU A 16 36.12 -25.22 -29.29
CA GLU A 16 35.80 -23.81 -29.48
C GLU A 16 34.28 -23.64 -29.37
N ALA A 17 33.73 -23.65 -28.16
CA ALA A 17 32.47 -22.96 -27.95
C ALA A 17 32.77 -21.47 -28.19
N GLU A 18 32.70 -21.05 -29.46
CA GLU A 18 33.04 -19.70 -29.90
C GLU A 18 32.40 -18.71 -28.94
N LEU A 19 33.25 -17.94 -28.25
CA LEU A 19 32.77 -16.90 -27.35
C LEU A 19 31.79 -16.04 -28.14
N PRO A 20 30.60 -15.74 -27.58
CA PRO A 20 29.58 -14.99 -28.29
C PRO A 20 30.19 -13.74 -28.91
N SER A 21 29.94 -13.55 -30.22
CA SER A 21 30.58 -12.46 -30.97
C SER A 21 30.45 -11.12 -30.24
N PRO A 22 31.43 -10.20 -30.34
CA PRO A 22 31.38 -8.91 -29.65
C PRO A 22 30.09 -8.11 -29.94
N LYS A 23 29.49 -8.31 -31.13
CA LYS A 23 28.20 -7.71 -31.51
C LYS A 23 27.03 -8.33 -30.72
N PHE A 24 27.01 -9.67 -30.58
CA PHE A 24 26.02 -10.36 -29.76
C PHE A 24 26.12 -9.95 -28.29
N ARG A 25 27.34 -9.85 -27.74
CA ARG A 25 27.56 -9.34 -26.38
C ARG A 25 27.03 -7.91 -26.22
N ARG A 26 27.32 -7.00 -27.17
CA ARG A 26 26.82 -5.61 -27.14
C ARG A 26 25.28 -5.55 -27.21
N PHE A 27 24.66 -6.38 -28.04
CA PHE A 27 23.20 -6.50 -28.12
C PHE A 27 22.61 -6.93 -26.77
N TRP A 28 23.16 -7.96 -26.13
CA TRP A 28 22.70 -8.41 -24.83
C TRP A 28 22.90 -7.37 -23.73
N VAL A 29 24.03 -6.66 -23.73
CA VAL A 29 24.25 -5.53 -22.82
C VAL A 29 23.17 -4.46 -23.04
N ALA A 30 22.84 -4.13 -24.29
CA ALA A 30 21.77 -3.18 -24.59
C ALA A 30 20.40 -3.69 -24.09
N CYS A 31 20.07 -4.97 -24.28
CA CYS A 31 18.84 -5.57 -23.76
C CYS A 31 18.77 -5.54 -22.23
N ILE A 32 19.87 -5.87 -21.53
CA ILE A 32 19.94 -5.82 -20.06
C ILE A 32 19.81 -4.38 -19.56
N CYS A 33 20.51 -3.43 -20.17
CA CYS A 33 20.38 -2.02 -19.84
C CYS A 33 18.94 -1.52 -20.06
N LEU A 34 18.33 -1.89 -21.18
CA LEU A 34 16.96 -1.52 -21.50
C LEU A 34 15.96 -2.15 -20.52
N SER A 35 16.14 -3.42 -20.13
CA SER A 35 15.30 -4.07 -19.14
C SER A 35 15.44 -3.44 -17.76
N LEU A 36 16.66 -3.04 -17.37
CA LEU A 36 16.90 -2.32 -16.11
C LEU A 36 16.26 -0.94 -16.14
N ILE A 37 16.39 -0.19 -17.24
CA ILE A 37 15.74 1.11 -17.41
C ILE A 37 14.22 0.95 -17.28
N PHE A 38 13.60 0.02 -18.02
CA PHE A 38 12.16 -0.22 -17.92
C PHE A 38 11.73 -0.66 -16.52
N THR A 39 12.53 -1.47 -15.83
CA THR A 39 12.23 -1.91 -14.45
C THR A 39 12.26 -0.74 -13.48
N VAL A 40 13.27 0.12 -13.58
CA VAL A 40 13.44 1.30 -12.72
C VAL A 40 12.37 2.36 -13.02
N THR A 41 12.09 2.63 -14.30
CA THR A 41 11.07 3.62 -14.70
C THR A 41 9.64 3.14 -14.46
N SER A 42 9.39 1.82 -14.48
CA SER A 42 8.12 1.23 -14.09
C SER A 42 7.81 1.39 -12.60
N ASN A 43 8.84 1.54 -11.74
CA ASN A 43 8.76 1.69 -10.29
C ASN A 43 7.60 0.91 -9.62
N PRO A 44 7.52 -0.42 -9.80
CA PRO A 44 6.33 -1.21 -9.43
C PRO A 44 6.02 -1.17 -7.92
N ASN A 45 7.06 -1.04 -7.09
CA ASN A 45 6.94 -0.98 -5.63
C ASN A 45 6.98 0.46 -5.07
N ARG A 46 7.03 1.48 -5.93
CA ARG A 46 7.16 2.89 -5.55
C ARG A 46 8.37 3.17 -4.64
N THR A 47 9.45 2.39 -4.77
CA THR A 47 10.63 2.47 -3.88
C THR A 47 11.48 3.72 -4.16
N LEU A 48 11.43 4.25 -5.38
CA LEU A 48 12.18 5.43 -5.81
C LEU A 48 11.33 6.71 -5.87
N TYR A 49 10.25 6.76 -5.07
CA TYR A 49 9.27 7.85 -5.05
C TYR A 49 9.86 9.26 -4.91
N PHE A 50 11.04 9.37 -4.27
CA PHE A 50 11.71 10.63 -4.01
C PHE A 50 12.62 11.12 -5.15
N LEU A 51 12.91 10.27 -6.13
CA LEU A 51 13.77 10.61 -7.28
C LEU A 51 12.97 10.83 -8.55
N ILE A 52 11.88 10.08 -8.72
CA ILE A 52 11.06 10.06 -9.93
C ILE A 52 9.59 10.15 -9.50
N PRO A 53 8.75 10.94 -10.18
CA PRO A 53 7.32 10.93 -9.92
C PRO A 53 6.76 9.51 -10.10
N ASP A 54 5.95 9.06 -9.14
CA ASP A 54 5.30 7.74 -9.17
C ASP A 54 4.19 7.65 -10.22
N SER A 55 3.72 8.79 -10.71
CA SER A 55 2.85 8.88 -11.87
C SER A 55 3.07 10.21 -12.59
N ILE A 56 3.14 10.17 -13.92
CA ILE A 56 3.29 11.36 -14.77
C ILE A 56 1.92 11.88 -15.20
N GLN A 57 0.93 10.99 -15.36
CA GLN A 57 -0.46 11.32 -15.70
C GLN A 57 -1.42 10.43 -14.92
N PRO A 58 -2.03 10.93 -13.83
CA PRO A 58 -1.89 12.25 -13.22
C PRO A 58 -0.56 12.42 -12.45
N TRP A 59 -0.06 13.64 -12.27
CA TRP A 59 1.23 13.89 -11.60
C TRP A 59 1.17 13.55 -10.11
N VAL A 60 1.97 12.56 -9.66
CA VAL A 60 2.11 12.19 -8.25
C VAL A 60 3.59 12.12 -7.90
N TYR A 61 4.01 13.02 -7.01
CA TYR A 61 5.38 13.09 -6.49
C TYR A 61 5.33 13.42 -5.00
N VAL A 62 6.23 12.79 -4.24
CA VAL A 62 6.42 12.96 -2.81
C VAL A 62 7.92 13.15 -2.57
N SER A 63 8.29 14.25 -1.91
CA SER A 63 9.69 14.55 -1.61
C SER A 63 10.11 13.99 -0.23
N LEU A 64 11.41 13.88 0.00
CA LEU A 64 11.94 13.35 1.27
C LEU A 64 11.64 14.25 2.47
N ASP A 65 11.68 15.56 2.27
CA ASP A 65 11.38 16.58 3.27
C ASP A 65 9.91 16.52 3.72
N GLU A 66 8.98 16.17 2.83
CA GLU A 66 7.58 15.95 3.19
C GLU A 66 7.39 14.64 3.99
N GLN A 67 8.09 13.57 3.59
CA GLN A 67 7.95 12.25 4.21
C GLN A 67 8.67 12.13 5.57
N TRP A 68 9.75 12.86 5.79
CA TRP A 68 10.60 12.69 6.98
C TRP A 68 9.88 13.04 8.30
N PRO A 69 9.24 14.21 8.47
CA PRO A 69 8.52 14.55 9.70
C PRO A 69 7.38 13.57 9.99
N ARG A 70 6.70 13.10 8.95
CA ARG A 70 5.62 12.11 9.06
C ARG A 70 6.10 10.80 9.67
N SER A 71 7.29 10.34 9.32
CA SER A 71 7.87 9.12 9.89
C SER A 71 8.06 9.22 11.41
N GLN A 72 8.35 10.43 11.93
CA GLN A 72 8.50 10.67 13.37
C GLN A 72 7.14 10.66 14.06
N ASN A 73 6.13 11.32 13.47
CA ASN A 73 4.76 11.29 13.98
C ASN A 73 4.18 9.87 14.01
N MET A 74 4.43 9.08 12.97
CA MET A 74 4.04 7.68 12.93
C MET A 74 4.67 6.87 14.07
N ARG A 75 5.97 7.05 14.33
CA ARG A 75 6.67 6.38 15.43
C ARG A 75 6.13 6.78 16.80
N SER A 76 5.79 8.06 16.99
CA SER A 76 5.24 8.53 18.27
C SER A 76 3.85 7.95 18.53
N LEU A 77 2.99 7.82 17.52
CA LEU A 77 1.70 7.14 17.65
C LEU A 77 1.85 5.65 17.95
N LEU A 78 2.75 4.95 17.23
CA LEU A 78 3.01 3.53 17.45
C LEU A 78 3.49 3.24 18.89
N ALA A 79 4.25 4.15 19.48
CA ALA A 79 4.72 4.02 20.87
C ALA A 79 3.59 4.09 21.90
N GLN A 80 2.42 4.62 21.56
CA GLN A 80 1.24 4.64 22.43
C GLN A 80 0.53 3.29 22.51
N ILE A 81 0.77 2.40 21.54
CA ILE A 81 0.11 1.09 21.47
C ILE A 81 0.91 0.09 22.31
N PRO A 82 0.34 -0.49 23.39
CA PRO A 82 1.02 -1.47 24.24
C PRO A 82 1.58 -2.63 23.41
N PRO A 83 2.78 -3.17 23.69
CA PRO A 83 3.45 -4.14 22.80
C PRO A 83 2.71 -5.47 22.62
N ASP A 84 1.83 -5.82 23.55
CA ASP A 84 1.02 -7.03 23.61
C ASP A 84 -0.38 -6.87 23.01
N ALA A 85 -0.81 -5.64 22.71
CA ALA A 85 -2.12 -5.37 22.14
C ALA A 85 -2.26 -5.89 20.69
N SER A 86 -3.47 -6.33 20.34
CA SER A 86 -3.85 -6.68 18.97
C SER A 86 -4.13 -5.42 18.14
N VAL A 87 -3.69 -5.39 16.88
CA VAL A 87 -3.69 -4.15 16.08
C VAL A 87 -4.09 -4.39 14.63
N ALA A 88 -5.04 -3.61 14.12
CA ALA A 88 -5.25 -3.46 12.68
C ALA A 88 -4.45 -2.26 12.15
N GLY A 89 -3.70 -2.45 11.07
CA GLY A 89 -2.80 -1.46 10.48
C GLY A 89 -3.00 -1.27 8.97
N THR A 90 -2.72 -0.08 8.42
CA THR A 90 -2.53 0.05 6.96
C THR A 90 -1.17 -0.49 6.52
N THR A 91 -1.02 -0.77 5.22
CA THR A 91 0.11 -1.51 4.61
C THR A 91 1.50 -1.15 5.16
N TYR A 92 1.83 0.13 5.28
CA TYR A 92 3.16 0.58 5.70
C TYR A 92 3.37 0.56 7.22
N LEU A 93 2.30 0.39 7.99
CA LEU A 93 2.34 0.22 9.44
C LEU A 93 2.52 -1.24 9.85
N ILE A 94 2.04 -2.18 9.03
CA ILE A 94 2.11 -3.63 9.31
C ILE A 94 3.51 -4.13 9.64
N PRO A 95 4.59 -3.77 8.91
CA PRO A 95 5.94 -4.23 9.26
C PRO A 95 6.36 -3.83 10.68
N HIS A 96 5.97 -2.63 11.13
CA HIS A 96 6.26 -2.14 12.48
C HIS A 96 5.44 -2.83 13.57
N LEU A 97 4.32 -3.46 13.19
CA LEU A 97 3.42 -4.17 14.09
C LEU A 97 3.67 -5.68 14.10
N SER A 98 4.43 -6.21 13.13
CA SER A 98 4.58 -7.64 12.84
C SER A 98 5.12 -8.51 13.98
N SER A 99 5.74 -7.92 15.01
CA SER A 99 6.17 -8.65 16.22
C SER A 99 5.02 -9.00 17.17
N ARG A 100 3.80 -8.50 16.92
CA ARG A 100 2.62 -8.72 17.75
C ARG A 100 1.93 -10.03 17.36
N ARG A 101 1.25 -10.64 18.34
CA ARG A 101 0.53 -11.91 18.14
C ARG A 101 -0.59 -11.80 17.11
N GLU A 102 -1.33 -10.69 17.14
CA GLU A 102 -2.50 -10.47 16.31
C GLU A 102 -2.38 -9.14 15.57
N VAL A 103 -2.19 -9.24 14.25
CA VAL A 103 -2.07 -8.09 13.36
C VAL A 103 -2.91 -8.33 12.10
N LEU A 104 -3.77 -7.37 11.78
CA LEU A 104 -4.59 -7.40 10.57
C LEU A 104 -4.33 -6.19 9.69
N ARG A 105 -4.55 -6.35 8.38
CA ARG A 105 -4.56 -5.22 7.45
C ARG A 105 -5.93 -4.55 7.48
N PHE A 106 -5.98 -3.33 8.02
CA PHE A 106 -7.19 -2.51 8.01
C PHE A 106 -7.64 -2.23 6.55
N PRO A 107 -8.94 -2.31 6.19
CA PRO A 107 -10.14 -2.23 7.04
C PRO A 107 -10.54 -3.52 7.78
N LEU A 108 -9.84 -4.65 7.61
CA LEU A 108 -10.09 -5.83 8.44
C LEU A 108 -9.62 -5.57 9.87
N TYR A 109 -10.51 -5.80 10.83
CA TYR A 109 -10.26 -5.55 12.25
C TYR A 109 -10.79 -6.67 13.16
N GLN A 110 -11.33 -7.75 12.58
CA GLN A 110 -11.78 -8.94 13.30
C GLN A 110 -11.17 -10.18 12.66
N LEU A 111 -10.88 -11.19 13.47
CA LEU A 111 -10.43 -12.51 13.05
C LEU A 111 -11.10 -13.60 13.87
N ILE A 112 -11.08 -14.83 13.37
CA ILE A 112 -11.41 -16.02 14.17
C ILE A 112 -10.09 -16.56 14.72
N ASN A 113 -9.98 -16.68 16.03
CA ASN A 113 -8.76 -17.16 16.70
C ASN A 113 -8.71 -18.70 16.73
N ASP A 114 -7.62 -19.26 17.28
CA ASP A 114 -7.43 -20.71 17.43
C ASP A 114 -8.50 -21.41 18.31
N GLN A 115 -9.30 -20.62 19.03
CA GLN A 115 -10.40 -21.09 19.89
C GLN A 115 -11.77 -20.98 19.19
N ASP A 116 -11.79 -20.71 17.89
CA ASP A 116 -12.99 -20.51 17.06
C ASP A 116 -13.87 -19.33 17.55
N GLN A 117 -13.23 -18.31 18.12
CA GLN A 117 -13.88 -17.10 18.61
C GLN A 117 -13.61 -15.93 17.69
N LEU A 118 -14.66 -15.15 17.38
CA LEU A 118 -14.53 -13.87 16.68
C LEU A 118 -13.94 -12.84 17.64
N VAL A 119 -12.69 -12.45 17.40
CA VAL A 119 -11.95 -11.47 18.19
C VAL A 119 -11.74 -10.20 17.35
N ALA A 120 -12.09 -9.06 17.93
CA ALA A 120 -11.80 -7.74 17.36
C ALA A 120 -10.49 -7.18 17.92
N MET A 121 -9.71 -6.50 17.07
CA MET A 121 -8.44 -5.91 17.46
C MET A 121 -8.63 -4.83 18.53
N ASP A 122 -7.66 -4.66 19.43
CA ASP A 122 -7.76 -3.64 20.49
C ASP A 122 -7.53 -2.23 19.95
N TYR A 123 -6.64 -2.11 18.96
CA TYR A 123 -6.29 -0.84 18.32
C TYR A 123 -6.43 -0.92 16.81
N ILE A 124 -6.79 0.21 16.21
CA ILE A 124 -6.72 0.43 14.77
C ILE A 124 -5.81 1.63 14.55
N ILE A 125 -4.78 1.46 13.73
CA ILE A 125 -3.91 2.54 13.29
C ILE A 125 -3.92 2.60 11.76
N ALA A 126 -4.21 3.76 11.21
CA ALA A 126 -4.30 3.91 9.76
C ALA A 126 -3.53 5.13 9.30
N ASP A 127 -2.76 4.94 8.23
CA ASP A 127 -2.12 6.02 7.52
C ASP A 127 -2.81 6.29 6.18
N LEU A 128 -3.61 7.37 6.13
CA LEU A 128 -4.51 7.70 5.04
C LEU A 128 -3.95 8.68 4.03
N TRP A 129 -2.95 9.47 4.41
CA TRP A 129 -2.45 10.52 3.52
C TRP A 129 -1.82 9.97 2.24
N GLN A 130 -1.20 8.78 2.29
CA GLN A 130 -0.69 8.16 1.08
C GLN A 130 -1.85 7.70 0.19
N LEU A 131 -2.88 7.08 0.76
CA LEU A 131 -4.08 6.72 0.01
C LEU A 131 -4.72 7.97 -0.60
N GLN A 132 -4.78 9.07 0.14
CA GLN A 132 -5.34 10.35 -0.30
C GLN A 132 -4.51 11.04 -1.40
N ARG A 133 -3.19 10.85 -1.41
CA ARG A 133 -2.30 11.42 -2.41
C ARG A 133 -2.30 10.60 -3.70
N TYR A 134 -2.33 9.28 -3.58
CA TYR A 134 -2.17 8.36 -4.71
C TYR A 134 -3.51 7.96 -5.36
N GLN A 135 -4.63 8.15 -4.66
CA GLN A 135 -5.95 7.87 -5.21
C GLN A 135 -6.27 8.54 -6.54
N VAL A 136 -5.63 9.64 -6.94
CA VAL A 136 -5.89 10.24 -8.25
C VAL A 136 -5.39 9.32 -9.38
N ALA A 137 -4.23 8.69 -9.20
CA ALA A 137 -3.60 7.80 -10.18
C ALA A 137 -4.04 6.33 -10.04
N PHE A 138 -4.39 5.88 -8.84
CA PHE A 138 -4.50 4.44 -8.54
C PHE A 138 -5.87 4.08 -7.94
N SER A 139 -6.62 3.22 -8.64
CA SER A 139 -7.95 2.78 -8.19
C SER A 139 -7.90 1.97 -6.89
N GLY A 140 -6.87 1.14 -6.71
CA GLY A 140 -6.71 0.38 -5.46
C GLY A 140 -6.56 1.29 -4.24
N ASP A 141 -5.84 2.42 -4.38
CA ASP A 141 -5.68 3.41 -3.32
C ASP A 141 -7.01 4.14 -3.03
N ARG A 142 -7.83 4.42 -4.07
CA ARG A 142 -9.20 4.94 -3.91
C ARG A 142 -10.10 3.99 -3.14
N ASP A 143 -10.14 2.73 -3.56
CA ASP A 143 -11.04 1.72 -2.98
C ASP A 143 -10.64 1.42 -1.53
N ALA A 144 -9.34 1.36 -1.24
CA ALA A 144 -8.83 1.24 0.13
C ALA A 144 -9.20 2.44 1.00
N LEU A 145 -9.03 3.67 0.50
CA LEU A 145 -9.41 4.88 1.25
C LEU A 145 -10.91 4.88 1.57
N ARG A 146 -11.75 4.58 0.58
CA ARG A 146 -13.20 4.50 0.75
C ARG A 146 -13.58 3.47 1.83
N ALA A 147 -13.04 2.26 1.72
CA ALA A 147 -13.36 1.19 2.66
C ALA A 147 -12.92 1.52 4.10
N ILE A 148 -11.76 2.17 4.25
CA ILE A 148 -11.28 2.64 5.56
C ILE A 148 -12.20 3.71 6.12
N VAL A 149 -12.53 4.74 5.33
CA VAL A 149 -13.44 5.82 5.73
C VAL A 149 -14.79 5.27 6.19
N GLU A 150 -15.44 4.44 5.36
CA GLU A 150 -16.73 3.83 5.67
C GLU A 150 -16.68 2.97 6.94
N THR A 151 -15.58 2.23 7.12
CA THR A 151 -15.38 1.41 8.31
C THR A 151 -15.18 2.28 9.56
N THR A 152 -14.35 3.32 9.48
CA THR A 152 -14.10 4.25 10.60
C THR A 152 -15.37 4.96 11.04
N ASP A 153 -16.17 5.45 10.09
CA ASP A 153 -17.45 6.13 10.38
C ASP A 153 -18.43 5.17 11.06
N ARG A 154 -18.53 3.93 10.58
CA ARG A 154 -19.36 2.88 11.21
C ARG A 154 -18.87 2.55 12.63
N LEU A 155 -17.59 2.32 12.82
CA LEU A 155 -17.02 1.96 14.12
C LEU A 155 -17.18 3.07 15.16
N THR A 156 -17.08 4.32 14.72
CA THR A 156 -17.20 5.48 15.60
C THR A 156 -18.67 5.81 15.92
N SER A 157 -19.56 5.72 14.93
CA SER A 157 -21.01 5.93 15.13
C SER A 157 -21.66 4.87 16.02
N THR A 158 -21.16 3.63 15.97
CA THR A 158 -21.60 2.53 16.85
C THR A 158 -20.91 2.54 18.22
N GLN A 159 -19.97 3.46 18.46
CA GLN A 159 -19.14 3.53 19.67
C GLN A 159 -18.35 2.24 19.94
N GLU A 160 -18.18 1.37 18.93
CA GLU A 160 -17.35 0.18 19.03
C GLU A 160 -15.88 0.58 19.23
N TYR A 161 -15.47 1.69 18.59
CA TYR A 161 -14.16 2.30 18.75
C TYR A 161 -14.27 3.81 18.91
N GLY A 162 -13.36 4.37 19.70
CA GLY A 162 -13.15 5.81 19.80
C GLY A 162 -11.89 6.23 19.06
N ILE A 163 -11.94 7.38 18.40
CA ILE A 163 -10.77 8.03 17.78
C ILE A 163 -9.97 8.71 18.90
N LEU A 164 -8.76 8.23 19.14
CA LEU A 164 -7.85 8.82 20.14
C LEU A 164 -7.06 9.99 19.54
N HIS A 165 -6.56 9.80 18.32
CA HIS A 165 -5.75 10.78 17.61
C HIS A 165 -6.08 10.75 16.12
N PHE A 166 -6.20 11.95 15.54
CA PHE A 166 -6.26 12.13 14.11
C PHE A 166 -5.47 13.38 13.72
N HIS A 167 -4.42 13.22 12.92
CA HIS A 167 -3.59 14.34 12.48
C HIS A 167 -2.87 14.01 11.15
N ASN A 168 -2.95 14.90 10.16
CA ASN A 168 -2.30 14.75 8.85
C ASN A 168 -2.55 13.38 8.18
N GLY A 169 -3.77 12.84 8.34
CA GLY A 169 -4.16 11.53 7.81
C GLY A 169 -3.66 10.33 8.61
N LEU A 170 -2.96 10.51 9.72
CA LEU A 170 -2.67 9.45 10.69
C LEU A 170 -3.83 9.34 11.68
N LEU A 171 -4.46 8.18 11.71
CA LEU A 171 -5.60 7.82 12.54
C LEU A 171 -5.16 6.79 13.58
N LEU A 172 -5.53 6.99 14.84
CA LEU A 172 -5.43 5.99 15.90
C LEU A 172 -6.78 5.88 16.61
N MET A 173 -7.30 4.66 16.64
CA MET A 173 -8.54 4.30 17.32
C MET A 173 -8.29 3.19 18.32
N ARG A 174 -9.13 3.13 19.34
CA ARG A 174 -9.12 2.07 20.35
C ARG A 174 -10.52 1.56 20.59
N ARG A 175 -10.64 0.25 20.82
CA ARG A 175 -11.90 -0.42 21.09
C ARG A 175 -12.47 0.00 22.44
N GLY A 176 -13.79 0.26 22.49
CA GLY A 176 -14.54 0.49 23.72
C GLY A 176 -14.18 1.75 24.50
N VAL A 177 -13.58 2.75 23.85
CA VAL A 177 -13.30 4.06 24.47
C VAL A 177 -14.06 5.16 23.74
N THR A 178 -14.32 6.27 24.43
CA THR A 178 -14.89 7.46 23.83
C THR A 178 -13.84 8.19 22.98
N SER A 179 -14.26 8.70 21.83
CA SER A 179 -13.39 9.53 20.98
C SER A 179 -12.94 10.80 21.70
N ASN A 180 -11.73 11.23 21.42
CA ASN A 180 -11.24 12.57 21.74
C ASN A 180 -12.00 13.59 20.87
N PRO A 181 -12.64 14.63 21.47
CA PRO A 181 -13.37 15.66 20.74
C PRO A 181 -12.57 16.32 19.61
N ASP A 182 -11.32 16.69 19.87
CA ASP A 182 -10.47 17.35 18.88
C ASP A 182 -10.15 16.41 17.70
N ALA A 183 -10.00 15.12 17.99
CA ALA A 183 -9.67 14.12 16.98
C ALA A 183 -10.87 13.75 16.10
N ILE A 184 -12.08 13.71 16.67
CA ILE A 184 -13.30 13.46 15.90
C ILE A 184 -13.69 14.68 15.05
N GLU A 185 -13.45 15.90 15.55
CA GLU A 185 -13.61 17.12 14.77
C GLU A 185 -12.64 17.13 13.59
N ALA A 186 -11.35 16.90 13.83
CA ALA A 186 -10.35 16.82 12.77
C ALA A 186 -10.64 15.68 11.76
N TRP A 187 -11.21 14.55 12.21
CA TRP A 187 -11.70 13.49 11.33
C TRP A 187 -12.84 13.97 10.43
N GLY A 188 -13.79 14.73 10.97
CA GLY A 188 -14.91 15.30 10.23
C GLY A 188 -14.49 16.36 9.21
N GLU A 189 -13.41 17.10 9.48
CA GLU A 189 -12.84 18.08 8.54
C GLU A 189 -11.94 17.43 7.47
N PHE A 190 -11.55 16.18 7.65
CA PHE A 190 -10.67 15.50 6.71
C PHE A 190 -11.32 15.42 5.33
N PRO A 191 -10.73 16.00 4.28
CA PRO A 191 -11.36 16.05 2.97
C PRO A 191 -11.41 14.65 2.35
N GLN A 192 -12.58 14.02 2.47
CA GLN A 192 -12.93 12.76 1.81
C GLN A 192 -13.32 12.95 0.33
N GLU A 193 -13.06 14.15 -0.22
CA GLU A 193 -13.61 14.70 -1.48
C GLU A 193 -13.40 13.84 -2.74
N VAL A 194 -12.41 12.95 -2.76
CA VAL A 194 -12.10 12.15 -3.96
C VAL A 194 -13.00 10.92 -4.09
N ILE A 195 -13.90 10.64 -3.13
CA ILE A 195 -14.93 9.61 -3.26
C ILE A 195 -16.01 10.01 -4.30
N ILE A 196 -16.20 11.31 -4.59
CA ILE A 196 -17.34 11.82 -5.39
C ILE A 196 -17.04 11.94 -6.90
N SER A 197 -15.79 12.20 -7.30
CA SER A 197 -15.43 12.47 -8.70
C SER A 197 -15.68 11.31 -9.67
N THR A 198 -15.81 10.07 -9.19
CA THR A 198 -16.06 8.90 -10.05
C THR A 198 -17.54 8.65 -10.37
N ARG A 199 -18.48 9.43 -9.81
CA ARG A 199 -19.91 9.33 -10.19
C ARG A 199 -20.23 10.03 -11.53
N GLY A 200 -19.30 10.81 -12.08
CA GLY A 200 -19.53 11.67 -13.26
C GLY A 200 -18.87 11.25 -14.58
N TYR A 201 -18.18 10.12 -14.66
CA TYR A 201 -17.51 9.70 -15.91
C TYR A 201 -17.78 8.24 -16.26
N LYS A 202 -19.03 7.96 -16.66
CA LYS A 202 -19.42 6.94 -17.66
C LYS A 202 -20.92 7.06 -18.00
N GLU A 203 -21.32 8.22 -18.49
CA GLU A 203 -22.41 8.29 -19.48
C GLU A 203 -21.80 8.76 -20.79
N THR A 204 -21.41 7.80 -21.64
CA THR A 204 -21.31 8.01 -23.08
C THR A 204 -21.32 6.66 -23.78
N GLY A 205 -22.53 6.25 -24.16
CA GLY A 205 -22.80 5.57 -25.42
C GLY A 205 -22.50 4.08 -25.54
N SER A 206 -23.55 3.25 -25.34
CA SER A 206 -23.79 2.16 -26.30
C SER A 206 -25.28 1.78 -26.34
N LYS A 207 -25.93 2.27 -27.39
CA LYS A 207 -27.00 1.66 -28.21
C LYS A 207 -28.08 0.83 -27.50
N THR A 208 -29.29 1.38 -27.56
CA THR A 208 -30.57 0.67 -27.56
C THR A 208 -30.56 -0.58 -28.46
N PRO A 209 -31.11 -1.72 -28.02
CA PRO A 209 -31.72 -2.67 -28.93
C PRO A 209 -33.13 -2.18 -29.27
N SER A 210 -33.38 -2.00 -30.56
CA SER A 210 -34.73 -2.01 -31.13
C SER A 210 -35.40 -3.36 -30.85
N PHE A 211 -36.71 -3.28 -30.61
CA PHE A 211 -37.74 -4.32 -30.48
C PHE A 211 -37.40 -5.72 -30.99
#